data_AF-X8DCB0-F1
#
_entry.id   AF-X8DCB0-F1
#
_cell.length_a   1.000
_cell.length_b   1.000
_cell.length_c   1.000
_cell.angle_alpha   90.00
_cell.angle_beta   90.00
_cell.angle_gamma   90.00
#
_symmetry.space_group_name_H-M   'P 1'
#
loop_
_entity.id
_entity.type
_entity.pdbx_description
1 polymer ?
#
loop_
_entity_poly.entity_id
_entity_poly.type
_entity_poly.pdbx_seq_one_letter_code
_entity_poly.pdbx_strand_id
1 'polypeptide(L)' 'MHGRLPAEDKDAVMAAFRAGDIDVLVCTTVIEVGVDVPNATVMLIMDADRF' A
#
# COMPACT_ATOMS: atom_id res chain seq x y z
N MET A 1 5.39 1.04 3.59
CA MET A 1 4.25 0.77 4.49
C MET A 1 4.52 -0.45 5.34
N HIS A 2 4.40 -0.34 6.66
CA HIS A 2 4.65 -1.45 7.58
C HIS A 2 3.84 -1.31 8.88
N GLY A 3 3.72 -2.41 9.63
CA GLY A 3 2.90 -2.45 10.85
C GLY A 3 3.24 -1.40 11.91
N ARG A 4 4.52 -1.02 12.04
CA ARG A 4 5.01 -0.03 13.03
C ARG A 4 4.74 1.44 12.68
N LEU A 5 4.15 1.72 11.52
CA LEU A 5 3.90 3.10 11.09
C LEU A 5 2.66 3.64 11.82
N PRO A 6 2.70 4.88 12.36
CA PRO A 6 1.52 5.56 12.91
C PRO A 6 0.36 5.55 11.91
N ALA A 7 -0.87 5.52 12.42
CA ALA A 7 -2.06 5.47 11.57
C ALA A 7 -2.18 6.71 10.66
N GLU A 8 -1.90 7.89 11.19
CA GLU A 8 -1.91 9.15 10.43
C GLU A 8 -0.93 9.13 9.24
N ASP A 9 0.26 8.60 9.44
CA ASP A 9 1.28 8.46 8.40
C ASP A 9 0.85 7.44 7.34
N LYS A 10 0.16 6.36 7.76
CA LYS A 10 -0.42 5.39 6.82
C LYS A 10 -1.47 6.06 5.95
N ASP A 11 -2.38 6.81 6.54
CA ASP A 11 -3.46 7.48 5.82
C ASP A 11 -2.93 8.52 4.82
N ALA A 12 -1.93 9.30 5.22
CA ALA A 12 -1.28 10.28 4.35
C ALA A 12 -0.60 9.62 3.14
N VAL A 13 0.13 8.52 3.36
CA VAL A 13 0.80 7.77 2.27
C VAL A 13 -0.23 7.12 1.34
N MET A 14 -1.32 6.56 1.87
CA MET A 14 -2.38 6.00 1.03
C MET A 14 -3.10 7.07 0.21
N ALA A 15 -3.33 8.25 0.78
CA ALA A 15 -3.93 9.38 0.07
C ALA A 15 -3.04 9.85 -1.10
N ALA A 16 -1.73 9.99 -0.87
CA ALA A 16 -0.77 10.36 -1.91
C ALA A 16 -0.67 9.29 -3.02
N PHE A 17 -0.69 8.00 -2.65
CA PHE A 17 -0.73 6.90 -3.62
C PHE A 17 -2.02 6.91 -4.45
N ARG A 18 -3.17 7.18 -3.82
CA ARG A 18 -4.45 7.31 -4.54
C ARG A 18 -4.48 8.52 -5.47
N ALA A 19 -3.86 9.63 -5.07
CA ALA A 19 -3.76 10.85 -5.88
C ALA A 19 -2.82 10.68 -7.10
N GLY A 20 -1.98 9.64 -7.10
CA GLY A 20 -0.94 9.44 -8.11
C GLY A 20 0.33 10.24 -7.86
N ASP A 21 0.47 10.84 -6.68
CA ASP A 21 1.71 11.52 -6.26
C ASP A 21 2.81 10.50 -5.89
N ILE A 22 2.39 9.25 -5.60
CA ILE A 22 3.27 8.10 -5.40
C ILE A 22 2.92 7.07 -6.47
N ASP A 23 3.88 6.71 -7.31
CA ASP A 23 3.68 5.73 -8.37
C ASP A 23 3.78 4.28 -7.87
N VAL A 24 4.57 4.05 -6.82
CA VAL A 24 4.88 2.71 -6.31
C VAL A 24 4.76 2.66 -4.79
N LEU A 25 3.93 1.74 -4.31
CA LEU A 25 3.74 1.49 -2.88
C LEU A 25 4.35 0.14 -2.48
N VAL A 26 5.36 0.17 -1.60
CA VAL A 26 6.01 -1.04 -1.07
C VAL A 26 5.54 -1.30 0.36
N CYS A 27 5.05 -2.51 0.61
CA CYS A 27 4.48 -2.92 1.89
C CYS A 27 5.13 -4.21 2.41
N THR A 28 5.44 -4.27 3.70
CA THR A 28 5.83 -5.52 4.38
C THR A 28 4.67 -6.19 5.12
N THR A 29 3.58 -5.47 5.33
CA THR A 29 2.35 -5.97 5.92
C THR A 29 1.24 -5.94 4.88
N VAL A 30 0.36 -6.95 4.92
CA VAL A 30 -0.84 -6.98 4.08
C VAL A 30 -1.61 -5.67 4.26
N ILE A 31 -1.98 -5.05 3.14
CA ILE A 31 -2.94 -3.95 3.14
C ILE A 31 -4.31 -4.60 3.25
N GLU A 32 -4.99 -4.44 4.38
CA GLU A 32 -6.34 -4.96 4.56
C GLU A 32 -7.35 -4.06 3.83
N VAL A 33 -8.38 -4.70 3.27
CA VAL A 33 -9.28 -4.20 2.21
C VAL A 33 -9.98 -2.89 2.60
N GLY A 34 -9.95 -1.88 1.72
CA GLY A 34 -10.72 -0.64 1.88
C GLY A 34 -10.34 0.52 0.95
N VAL A 35 -9.18 0.46 0.28
CA VAL A 35 -8.71 1.52 -0.61
C VAL A 35 -8.72 1.05 -2.06
N ASP A 36 -9.73 1.48 -2.82
CA ASP A 36 -9.76 1.32 -4.26
C ASP A 36 -8.88 2.38 -4.93
N VAL A 37 -7.85 1.96 -5.67
CA VAL A 37 -6.92 2.84 -6.40
C VAL A 37 -7.03 2.52 -7.89
N PRO A 38 -7.78 3.31 -8.68
CA PRO A 38 -8.06 3.01 -10.08
C PRO A 38 -6.79 2.86 -10.96
N ASN A 39 -5.71 3.54 -10.57
CA ASN A 39 -4.44 3.51 -11.31
C ASN A 39 -3.54 2.33 -10.91
N ALA A 40 -3.85 1.60 -9.83
CA ALA A 40 -3.07 0.45 -9.39
C ALA A 40 -3.46 -0.79 -10.21
N THR A 41 -2.75 -1.01 -11.31
CA THR A 41 -3.07 -2.08 -12.29
C THR A 41 -2.28 -3.37 -12.08
N VAL A 42 -1.20 -3.33 -11.29
CA VAL A 42 -0.31 -4.45 -11.02
C VAL A 42 0.00 -4.51 -9.54
N MET A 43 -0.04 -5.72 -8.97
CA MET A 43 0.43 -6.01 -7.62
C MET A 43 1.48 -7.13 -7.69
N LEU A 44 2.60 -6.94 -7.00
CA LEU A 44 3.67 -7.93 -6.93
C LEU A 44 3.85 -8.36 -5.47
N ILE A 45 3.73 -9.66 -5.23
CA ILE A 45 3.91 -10.27 -3.91
C ILE A 45 5.26 -10.96 -3.89
N MET A 46 6.14 -10.51 -2.99
CA MET A 46 7.44 -11.14 -2.75
C MET A 46 7.28 -12.31 -1.78
N ASP A 47 8.01 -13.41 -2.00
CA ASP A 47 7.98 -14.62 -1.15
C ASP A 47 6.56 -15.17 -0.91
N ALA A 48 5.74 -15.24 -1.96
CA ALA A 48 4.34 -15.64 -1.90
C ALA A 48 4.11 -17.05 -1.32
N ASP A 49 5.14 -17.89 -1.28
CA ASP A 49 5.14 -19.23 -0.68
C ASP A 49 5.15 -19.23 0.86
N ARG A 50 5.48 -18.09 1.48
CA ARG A 50 5.50 -17.90 2.94
C ARG A 50 4.19 -17.29 3.49
N PHE A 51 3.21 -17.07 2.63
CA PHE A 51 1.92 -16.47 2.94
C PHE A 51 0.77 -17.47 2.82
#